data_AF-A0A428N9E3-F1
#
_entry.id   AF-A0A428N9E3-F1
#
_cell.length_a   1.000
_cell.length_b   1.000
_cell.length_c   1.000
_cell.angle_alpha   90.00
_cell.angle_beta   90.00
_cell.angle_gamma   90.00
#
_symmetry.space_group_name_H-M   'P 1'
#
loop_
_entity.id
_entity.type
_entity.pdbx_description
1 polymer ?
#
loop_
_entity_poly.entity_id
_entity_poly.type
_entity_poly.pdbx_seq_one_letter_code
_entity_poly.pdbx_strand_id
1 'polypeptide(L)'
;MISIRDLYDKGGEILKRKPEKILIICGIGLFIIGAFFVFVFGNVITNTDFETFINESVEQESEQDIPVEEFEGFFEQVQSINYNLHGVLMVLIAAIGAVALFTKHSRLLSGIFSLIGAGMTVIIFWWMILPLVPAILYFIAGFMFLLRKPQSK
;
A
#
# COMPACT_ATOMS: atom_id res chain seq x y z
N MET A 1 -30.64 28.73 6.07
CA MET A 1 -31.22 27.87 7.12
C MET A 1 -31.15 26.44 6.59
N ILE A 2 -30.21 25.62 7.08
CA ILE A 2 -30.02 24.24 6.59
C ILE A 2 -31.19 23.42 7.16
N SER A 3 -31.97 22.80 6.27
CA SER A 3 -33.12 21.99 6.67
C SER A 3 -32.65 20.74 7.39
N ILE A 4 -33.34 20.33 8.46
CA ILE A 4 -33.09 19.06 9.17
C ILE A 4 -33.17 17.87 8.18
N ARG A 5 -33.94 18.02 7.09
CA ARG A 5 -34.03 17.06 6.00
C ARG A 5 -32.72 16.94 5.19
N ASP A 6 -31.96 18.02 5.01
CA ASP A 6 -30.64 18.02 4.35
C ASP A 6 -29.56 17.34 5.19
N LEU A 7 -29.67 17.42 6.52
CA LEU A 7 -28.79 16.71 7.45
C LEU A 7 -29.06 15.21 7.44
N TYR A 8 -30.34 14.82 7.31
CA TYR A 8 -30.74 13.41 7.23
C TYR A 8 -30.37 12.76 5.89
N ASP A 9 -30.55 13.46 4.76
CA ASP A 9 -30.20 12.94 3.43
C ASP A 9 -28.66 12.81 3.26
N LYS A 10 -27.88 13.74 3.83
CA LYS A 10 -26.40 13.61 3.90
C LYS A 10 -25.96 12.43 4.76
N GLY A 11 -26.64 12.16 5.87
CA GLY A 11 -26.36 10.98 6.71
C GLY A 11 -26.72 9.65 6.04
N GLY A 12 -27.82 9.63 5.27
CA GLY A 12 -28.32 8.44 4.56
C GLY A 12 -27.45 7.99 3.38
N GLU A 13 -26.87 8.92 2.62
CA GLU A 13 -25.93 8.58 1.54
C GLU A 13 -24.60 7.98 2.06
N ILE A 14 -24.14 8.43 3.24
CA ILE A 14 -22.93 7.91 3.90
C ILE A 14 -23.15 6.45 4.37
N LEU A 15 -24.37 6.13 4.82
CA LEU A 15 -24.76 4.78 5.25
C LEU A 15 -24.84 3.77 4.11
N LYS A 16 -25.13 4.20 2.87
CA LYS A 16 -25.22 3.29 1.73
C LYS A 16 -23.84 2.80 1.26
N ARG A 17 -22.78 3.62 1.26
CA ARG A 17 -21.44 3.27 0.74
C ARG A 17 -20.40 2.91 1.81
N LYS A 18 -20.87 2.36 2.94
CA LYS A 18 -20.01 1.99 4.07
C LYS A 18 -18.91 0.98 3.72
N PRO A 19 -19.18 -0.15 3.05
CA PRO A 19 -18.15 -1.17 2.87
C PRO A 19 -17.01 -0.70 1.94
N GLU A 20 -17.32 0.02 0.86
CA GLU A 20 -16.30 0.47 -0.09
C GLU A 20 -15.35 1.49 0.54
N LYS A 21 -15.90 2.41 1.35
CA LYS A 21 -15.09 3.41 2.08
C LYS A 21 -14.24 2.77 3.16
N ILE A 22 -14.75 1.77 3.87
CA ILE A 22 -13.98 1.05 4.90
C ILE A 22 -12.78 0.35 4.26
N LEU A 23 -12.98 -0.33 3.11
CA LEU A 23 -11.89 -0.97 2.38
C LEU A 23 -10.79 0.02 1.97
N ILE A 24 -11.15 1.21 1.48
CA ILE A 24 -10.16 2.24 1.15
C ILE A 24 -9.43 2.72 2.41
N ILE A 25 -10.14 2.99 3.50
CA ILE A 25 -9.53 3.45 4.77
C ILE A 25 -8.54 2.38 5.29
N CYS A 26 -8.92 1.11 5.27
CA CYS A 26 -8.03 0.01 5.63
C CYS A 26 -6.81 -0.07 4.71
N GLY A 27 -7.00 0.08 3.40
CA GLY A 27 -5.91 0.12 2.42
C GLY A 27 -4.93 1.26 2.67
N ILE A 28 -5.43 2.48 2.95
CA ILE A 28 -4.60 3.63 3.34
C ILE A 28 -3.78 3.28 4.58
N GLY A 29 -4.42 2.78 5.64
CA GLY A 29 -3.75 2.41 6.88
C GLY A 29 -2.63 1.40 6.65
N LEU A 30 -2.89 0.36 5.86
CA LEU A 30 -1.91 -0.66 5.52
C LEU A 30 -0.76 -0.13 4.64
N PHE A 31 -1.01 0.79 3.71
CA PHE A 31 0.07 1.43 2.95
C PHE A 31 0.96 2.30 3.85
N ILE A 32 0.39 3.05 4.79
CA ILE A 32 1.16 3.87 5.73
C ILE A 32 1.99 2.99 6.67
N ILE A 33 1.39 1.92 7.20
CA ILE A 33 2.09 0.95 8.04
C ILE A 33 3.20 0.27 7.23
N GLY A 34 2.91 -0.16 5.99
CA GLY A 34 3.90 -0.76 5.10
C GLY A 34 5.05 0.19 4.78
N ALA A 35 4.78 1.47 4.51
CA ALA A 35 5.79 2.49 4.27
C ALA A 35 6.71 2.66 5.48
N PHE A 36 6.14 2.65 6.69
CA PHE A 36 6.92 2.70 7.93
C PHE A 36 7.82 1.46 8.07
N PHE A 37 7.31 0.26 7.82
CA PHE A 37 8.12 -0.97 7.85
C PHE A 37 9.25 -0.94 6.83
N VAL A 38 8.97 -0.57 5.58
CA VAL A 38 9.99 -0.45 4.52
C VAL A 38 11.06 0.56 4.90
N PHE A 39 10.67 1.70 5.46
CA PHE A 39 11.60 2.71 5.93
C PHE A 39 12.51 2.18 7.05
N VAL A 40 11.93 1.57 8.10
CA VAL A 40 12.71 1.01 9.21
C VAL A 40 13.64 -0.11 8.72
N PHE A 41 13.11 -1.03 7.91
CA PHE A 41 13.88 -2.14 7.34
C PHE A 41 15.05 -1.67 6.49
N GLY A 42 14.82 -0.68 5.63
CA GLY A 42 15.87 -0.07 4.83
C GLY A 42 17.00 0.53 5.68
N ASN A 43 16.66 1.29 6.73
CA ASN A 43 17.66 1.86 7.64
C ASN A 43 18.46 0.80 8.40
N VAL A 44 17.86 -0.36 8.71
CA VAL A 44 18.56 -1.46 9.38
C VAL A 44 19.53 -2.14 8.41
N ILE A 45 19.09 -2.45 7.19
CA ILE A 45 19.90 -3.21 6.23
C ILE A 45 21.03 -2.40 5.63
N THR A 46 20.87 -1.08 5.49
CA THR A 46 21.93 -0.20 5.00
C THR A 46 22.86 0.28 6.12
N ASN A 47 22.70 -0.21 7.35
CA ASN A 47 23.56 0.15 8.47
C ASN A 47 24.87 -0.67 8.44
N THR A 48 25.99 0.02 8.63
CA THR A 48 27.34 -0.59 8.67
C THR A 48 27.48 -1.68 9.73
N ASP A 49 26.79 -1.55 10.88
CA ASP A 49 26.81 -2.57 11.93
C ASP A 49 26.15 -3.87 11.48
N PHE A 50 25.08 -3.76 10.69
CA PHE A 50 24.38 -4.92 10.14
C PHE A 50 25.19 -5.57 9.02
N GLU A 51 25.81 -4.78 8.16
CA GLU A 51 26.75 -5.26 7.14
C GLU A 51 27.92 -6.02 7.77
N THR A 52 28.51 -5.47 8.82
CA THR A 52 29.62 -6.12 9.56
C THR A 52 29.16 -7.42 10.21
N PHE A 53 27.99 -7.43 10.85
CA PHE A 53 27.42 -8.63 11.45
C PHE A 53 27.18 -9.76 10.43
N ILE A 54 26.67 -9.43 9.24
CA ILE A 54 26.46 -10.41 8.18
C ILE A 54 27.80 -10.93 7.65
N ASN A 55 28.77 -10.06 7.39
CA ASN A 55 30.09 -10.46 6.90
C ASN A 55 30.81 -11.38 7.91
N GLU A 56 30.77 -11.05 9.20
CA GLU A 56 31.33 -11.90 10.27
C GLU A 56 30.60 -13.25 10.36
N SER A 57 29.28 -13.26 10.20
CA SER A 57 28.47 -14.49 10.24
C SER A 57 28.76 -15.41 9.05
N VAL A 58 28.94 -14.85 7.85
CA VAL A 58 29.28 -15.60 6.62
C VAL A 58 30.68 -16.18 6.72
N GLU A 59 31.65 -15.41 7.23
CA GLU A 59 33.02 -15.89 7.43
C GLU A 59 33.06 -17.02 8.47
N GLN A 60 32.25 -16.93 9.53
CA GLN A 60 32.16 -17.94 10.59
C GLN A 60 31.38 -19.20 10.17
N GLU A 61 30.40 -19.10 9.26
CA GLU A 61 29.59 -20.23 8.77
C GLU A 61 30.12 -20.88 7.48
N SER A 62 31.32 -20.50 7.02
CA SER A 62 32.03 -21.10 5.87
C SER A 62 32.32 -22.62 5.97
N GLU A 63 31.83 -23.29 7.03
CA GLU A 63 31.75 -24.75 7.15
C GLU A 63 30.42 -25.37 6.64
N GLN A 64 29.42 -24.57 6.21
CA GLN A 64 28.15 -25.06 5.64
C GLN A 64 28.05 -24.90 4.11
N ASP A 65 27.39 -25.86 3.46
CA ASP A 65 27.24 -26.11 2.01
C ASP A 65 26.56 -25.01 1.16
N ILE A 66 26.40 -23.78 1.67
CA ILE A 66 25.81 -22.67 0.89
C ILE A 66 26.95 -21.92 0.17
N PRO A 67 26.91 -21.77 -1.16
CA PRO A 67 27.92 -21.00 -1.88
C PRO A 67 27.92 -19.56 -1.37
N VAL A 68 29.05 -19.13 -0.78
CA VAL A 68 29.26 -17.78 -0.25
C VAL A 68 28.91 -16.71 -1.29
N GLU A 69 29.22 -16.97 -2.56
CA GLU A 69 28.94 -16.08 -3.70
C GLU A 69 27.43 -15.87 -3.97
N GLU A 70 26.58 -16.88 -3.73
CA GLU A 70 25.12 -16.71 -3.87
C GLU A 70 24.55 -15.86 -2.73
N PHE A 71 25.13 -15.99 -1.53
CA PHE A 71 24.70 -15.25 -0.35
C PHE A 71 25.12 -13.78 -0.45
N GLU A 72 26.38 -13.48 -0.75
CA GLU A 72 26.86 -12.11 -0.97
C GLU A 72 26.07 -11.40 -2.08
N GLY A 73 25.84 -12.08 -3.22
CA GLY A 73 25.06 -11.52 -4.32
C GLY A 73 23.61 -11.19 -3.96
N PHE A 74 22.99 -11.98 -3.07
CA PHE A 74 21.66 -11.66 -2.53
C PHE A 74 21.70 -10.40 -1.65
N PHE A 75 22.67 -10.29 -0.74
CA PHE A 75 22.78 -9.13 0.16
C PHE A 75 23.11 -7.84 -0.59
N GLU A 76 24.02 -7.86 -1.56
CA GLU A 76 24.30 -6.71 -2.42
C GLU A 76 23.03 -6.25 -3.15
N GLN A 77 22.26 -7.20 -3.70
CA GLN A 77 21.02 -6.88 -4.39
C GLN A 77 20.00 -6.26 -3.45
N VAL A 78 19.84 -6.79 -2.24
CA VAL A 78 18.91 -6.26 -1.22
C VAL A 78 19.36 -4.86 -0.77
N GLN A 79 20.64 -4.64 -0.48
CA GLN A 79 21.16 -3.32 -0.08
C GLN A 79 21.08 -2.27 -1.20
N SER A 80 21.16 -2.69 -2.47
CA SER A 80 21.04 -1.78 -3.62
C SER A 80 19.62 -1.20 -3.79
N ILE A 81 18.61 -1.76 -3.13
CA ILE A 81 17.23 -1.30 -3.22
C ILE A 81 17.08 0.05 -2.51
N ASN A 82 16.50 1.02 -3.21
CA ASN A 82 16.17 2.31 -2.62
C ASN A 82 14.89 2.23 -1.77
N TYR A 83 14.99 1.71 -0.56
CA TYR A 83 13.85 1.55 0.36
C TYR A 83 13.14 2.87 0.68
N ASN A 84 13.88 3.98 0.76
CA ASN A 84 13.30 5.31 0.99
C ASN A 84 12.32 5.71 -0.13
N LEU A 85 12.72 5.52 -1.40
CA LEU A 85 11.85 5.78 -2.54
C LEU A 85 10.59 4.90 -2.50
N HIS A 86 10.75 3.61 -2.18
CA HIS A 86 9.63 2.68 -2.07
C HIS A 86 8.66 3.09 -0.95
N GLY A 87 9.15 3.54 0.20
CA GLY A 87 8.32 4.10 1.28
C GLY A 87 7.54 5.33 0.83
N VAL A 88 8.18 6.28 0.14
CA VAL A 88 7.50 7.47 -0.41
C VAL A 88 6.42 7.09 -1.42
N LEU A 89 6.70 6.13 -2.31
CA LEU A 89 5.73 5.65 -3.29
C LEU A 89 4.52 5.01 -2.63
N MET A 90 4.69 4.24 -1.55
CA MET A 90 3.57 3.71 -0.77
C MET A 90 2.69 4.82 -0.18
N VAL A 91 3.30 5.89 0.35
CA VAL A 91 2.54 7.05 0.87
C VAL A 91 1.79 7.78 -0.25
N LEU A 92 2.38 7.91 -1.44
CA LEU A 92 1.70 8.50 -2.60
C LEU A 92 0.48 7.67 -3.02
N ILE A 93 0.59 6.33 -3.01
CA ILE A 93 -0.56 5.45 -3.30
C ILE A 93 -1.63 5.56 -2.20
N ALA A 94 -1.23 5.69 -0.94
CA ALA A 94 -2.15 5.98 0.15
C ALA A 94 -2.91 7.30 -0.11
N ALA A 95 -2.23 8.33 -0.61
CA ALA A 95 -2.85 9.61 -0.97
C ALA A 95 -3.86 9.46 -2.13
N ILE A 96 -3.62 8.59 -3.11
CA ILE A 96 -4.61 8.27 -4.17
C ILE A 96 -5.90 7.73 -3.55
N GLY A 97 -5.80 6.83 -2.56
CA GLY A 97 -6.97 6.34 -1.83
C GLY A 97 -7.68 7.44 -1.04
N ALA A 98 -6.93 8.36 -0.42
CA ALA A 98 -7.53 9.53 0.24
C ALA A 98 -8.31 10.40 -0.76
N VAL A 99 -7.76 10.67 -1.94
CA VAL A 99 -8.46 11.38 -3.02
C VAL A 99 -9.74 10.64 -3.44
N ALA A 100 -9.68 9.31 -3.56
CA ALA A 100 -10.85 8.48 -3.86
C ALA A 100 -11.97 8.63 -2.81
N LEU A 101 -11.62 8.74 -1.52
CA LEU A 101 -12.58 8.96 -0.42
C LEU A 101 -13.24 10.33 -0.44
N PHE A 102 -12.47 11.39 -0.75
CA PHE A 102 -12.96 12.78 -0.72
C PHE A 102 -13.66 13.23 -2.00
N THR A 103 -13.64 12.41 -3.06
CA THR A 103 -14.36 12.70 -4.31
C THR A 103 -15.87 12.64 -4.09
N LYS A 104 -16.49 13.81 -3.84
CA LYS A 104 -17.88 13.91 -3.33
C LYS A 104 -18.99 13.51 -4.31
N HIS A 105 -18.76 13.55 -5.62
CA HIS A 105 -19.89 13.56 -6.59
C HIS A 105 -19.90 12.44 -7.63
N SER A 106 -18.86 11.61 -7.76
CA SER A 106 -18.84 10.55 -8.76
C SER A 106 -18.31 9.24 -8.17
N ARG A 107 -19.23 8.27 -8.00
CA ARG A 107 -18.88 6.87 -7.70
C ARG A 107 -17.86 6.34 -8.69
N LEU A 108 -18.04 6.74 -9.95
CA LEU A 108 -17.19 6.31 -11.05
C LEU A 108 -15.75 6.81 -10.86
N LEU A 109 -15.56 8.08 -10.48
CA LEU A 109 -14.23 8.62 -10.18
C LEU A 109 -13.60 7.94 -8.95
N SER A 110 -14.32 7.76 -7.84
CA SER A 110 -13.77 7.04 -6.66
C SER A 110 -13.36 5.60 -7.02
N GLY A 111 -14.14 4.94 -7.87
CA GLY A 111 -13.82 3.61 -8.40
C GLY A 111 -12.55 3.60 -9.24
N ILE A 112 -12.45 4.53 -10.21
CA ILE A 112 -11.28 4.68 -11.08
C ILE A 112 -10.02 4.97 -10.26
N PHE A 113 -10.05 5.91 -9.31
CA PHE A 113 -8.88 6.20 -8.47
C PHE A 113 -8.44 5.00 -7.65
N SER A 114 -9.37 4.23 -7.12
CA SER A 114 -9.04 3.01 -6.36
C SER A 114 -8.39 1.95 -7.26
N LEU A 115 -8.91 1.76 -8.48
CA LEU A 115 -8.29 0.84 -9.47
C LEU A 115 -6.92 1.32 -9.94
N ILE A 116 -6.74 2.64 -10.14
CA ILE A 116 -5.44 3.22 -10.47
C ILE A 116 -4.46 2.95 -9.33
N GLY A 117 -4.85 3.19 -8.07
CA GLY A 117 -4.01 2.91 -6.91
C GLY A 117 -3.61 1.42 -6.84
N ALA A 118 -4.57 0.51 -7.03
CA ALA A 118 -4.29 -0.92 -7.07
C ALA A 118 -3.33 -1.31 -8.22
N GLY A 119 -3.60 -0.84 -9.44
CA GLY A 119 -2.77 -1.13 -10.62
C GLY A 119 -1.36 -0.56 -10.50
N MET A 120 -1.23 0.70 -10.05
CA MET A 120 0.08 1.31 -9.77
C MET A 120 0.85 0.51 -8.74
N THR A 121 0.17 -0.01 -7.71
CA THR A 121 0.83 -0.84 -6.70
C THR A 121 1.44 -2.09 -7.31
N VAL A 122 0.70 -2.81 -8.15
CA VAL A 122 1.20 -4.03 -8.81
C VAL A 122 2.36 -3.72 -9.75
N ILE A 123 2.31 -2.62 -10.50
CA ILE A 123 3.37 -2.24 -11.44
C ILE A 123 4.65 -1.85 -10.70
N ILE A 124 4.53 -1.01 -9.67
CA ILE A 124 5.68 -0.47 -8.93
C ILE A 124 6.31 -1.53 -8.02
N PHE A 125 5.47 -2.33 -7.36
CA PHE A 125 5.89 -3.27 -6.32
C PHE A 125 5.72 -4.73 -6.72
N TRP A 126 5.85 -5.04 -8.02
CA TRP A 126 5.68 -6.41 -8.53
C TRP A 126 6.59 -7.44 -7.85
N TRP A 127 7.74 -6.99 -7.33
CA TRP A 127 8.74 -7.80 -6.64
C TRP A 127 8.51 -7.90 -5.11
N MET A 128 7.57 -7.14 -4.54
CA MET A 128 7.33 -7.09 -3.09
C MET A 128 5.90 -7.49 -2.73
N ILE A 129 5.76 -8.44 -1.81
CA ILE A 129 4.44 -8.94 -1.39
C ILE A 129 3.72 -8.01 -0.40
N LEU A 130 4.46 -7.22 0.38
CA LEU A 130 3.93 -6.38 1.45
C LEU A 130 2.77 -5.45 1.02
N PRO A 131 2.85 -4.71 -0.11
CA PRO A 131 1.75 -3.85 -0.56
C PRO A 131 0.63 -4.59 -1.30
N LEU A 132 0.72 -5.91 -1.48
CA LEU A 132 -0.29 -6.67 -2.20
C LEU A 132 -1.65 -6.65 -1.50
N VAL A 133 -1.66 -6.81 -0.17
CA VAL A 133 -2.89 -6.79 0.63
C VAL A 133 -3.65 -5.47 0.47
N PRO A 134 -3.04 -4.28 0.70
CA PRO A 134 -3.74 -3.02 0.46
C PRO A 134 -4.12 -2.79 -1.00
N ALA A 135 -3.34 -3.28 -1.98
CA ALA A 135 -3.71 -3.22 -3.39
C ALA A 135 -5.01 -3.99 -3.68
N ILE A 136 -5.17 -5.18 -3.09
CA ILE A 136 -6.39 -5.99 -3.22
C ILE A 136 -7.59 -5.25 -2.62
N LEU A 137 -7.42 -4.58 -1.46
CA LEU A 137 -8.50 -3.79 -0.85
C LEU A 137 -8.95 -2.65 -1.77
N TYR A 138 -8.00 -1.92 -2.38
CA TYR A 138 -8.28 -0.88 -3.35
C TYR A 138 -8.95 -1.43 -4.62
N PHE A 139 -8.51 -2.59 -5.09
CA PHE A 139 -9.09 -3.25 -6.25
C PHE A 139 -10.57 -3.62 -5.99
N ILE A 140 -10.84 -4.29 -4.87
CA ILE A 140 -12.21 -4.69 -4.49
C ILE A 140 -13.08 -3.44 -4.29
N ALA A 141 -12.58 -2.42 -3.59
CA ALA A 141 -13.31 -1.17 -3.41
C ALA A 141 -13.62 -0.49 -4.75
N GLY A 142 -12.64 -0.44 -5.65
CA GLY A 142 -12.77 0.11 -7.00
C GLY A 142 -13.87 -0.59 -7.81
N PHE A 143 -13.84 -1.92 -7.85
CA PHE A 143 -14.89 -2.70 -8.50
C PHE A 143 -16.27 -2.48 -7.87
N MET A 144 -16.37 -2.46 -6.55
CA MET A 144 -17.64 -2.20 -5.87
C MET A 144 -18.20 -0.82 -6.20
N PHE A 145 -17.36 0.21 -6.30
CA PHE A 145 -17.79 1.54 -6.71
C PHE A 145 -18.34 1.58 -8.15
N LEU A 146 -17.73 0.83 -9.07
CA LEU A 146 -18.12 0.80 -10.48
C LEU A 146 -19.35 -0.08 -10.75
N LEU A 147 -19.42 -1.25 -10.12
CA LEU A 147 -20.50 -2.23 -10.35
C LEU A 147 -21.80 -1.88 -9.62
N ARG A 148 -21.74 -0.97 -8.65
CA ARG A 148 -22.92 -0.60 -7.87
C ARG A 148 -23.90 0.21 -8.70
N LYS A 149 -25.01 -0.45 -9.06
CA LYS A 149 -26.14 0.17 -9.75
C LYS A 149 -26.59 1.46 -9.05
N PRO A 150 -26.96 2.51 -9.80
CA PRO A 150 -27.63 3.66 -9.22
C PRO A 150 -28.89 3.14 -8.53
N GLN A 151 -29.03 3.44 -7.24
CA GLN A 151 -30.29 3.14 -6.57
C GLN A 151 -31.30 4.09 -7.17
N SER A 152 -32.24 3.57 -7.97
CA SER A 152 -33.43 4.32 -8.32
C SER A 152 -34.01 4.84 -7.02
N LYS A 153 -34.11 6.17 -6.90
CA LYS A 153 -35.07 6.75 -5.96
C LYS A 153 -36.47 6.36 -6.42
#